data_AF-A0A9E3F3T6-F1
#
_entry.id   AF-A0A9E3F3T6-F1
#
_cell.length_a   1.000
_cell.length_b   1.000
_cell.length_c   1.000
_cell.angle_alpha   90.00
_cell.angle_beta   90.00
_cell.angle_gamma   90.00
#
_symmetry.space_group_name_H-M   'P 1'
#
loop_
_entity.id
_entity.type
_entity.pdbx_description
1 polymer ?
#
loop_
_entity_poly.entity_id
_entity_poly.type
_entity_poly.pdbx_seq_one_letter_code
_entity_poly.pdbx_strand_id
1 'polypeptide(L)'
;MKVGVFNADWSKDYYWNNGAATVAVSAPPAASADPAQYNFEAGTQGWASSGGMIAGVSSSTAQAFAGTHSLAVQFAGSGADTQIVFVSAPPTPAGKTVTFHVWIPPGSAVTAVQPYVQQGAAGGWLWTGDWQPASSLTPGAWNTLTVTVPANAATPLYQLGVQFFTNAPWSGTCYVDSVGW
;
A
#
# COMPACT_ATOMS: atom_id res chain seq x y z
N MET A 1 -2.58 30.49 16.17
CA MET A 1 -3.95 30.68 15.63
C MET A 1 -4.57 31.92 16.25
N LYS A 2 -5.24 32.76 15.47
CA LYS A 2 -6.09 33.84 16.00
C LYS A 2 -7.52 33.32 15.98
N VAL A 3 -8.14 33.19 17.15
CA VAL A 3 -9.54 32.81 17.29
C VAL A 3 -10.34 34.08 17.53
N GLY A 4 -11.36 34.32 16.71
CA GLY A 4 -12.32 35.41 16.91
C GLY A 4 -13.68 34.85 17.30
N VAL A 5 -14.42 35.56 18.14
CA VAL A 5 -15.82 35.25 18.45
C VAL A 5 -16.68 36.10 17.51
N PHE A 6 -17.59 35.45 16.80
CA PHE A 6 -18.50 36.09 15.86
C PHE A 6 -19.92 35.67 16.19
N ASN A 7 -20.87 36.55 15.92
CA ASN A 7 -22.28 36.22 15.94
C ASN A 7 -22.63 35.24 14.81
N ALA A 8 -23.81 34.63 14.86
CA ALA A 8 -24.30 33.73 13.81
C ALA A 8 -24.39 34.41 12.42
N ASP A 9 -24.43 35.74 12.39
CA ASP A 9 -24.44 36.57 11.18
C ASP A 9 -23.03 37.02 10.74
N TRP A 10 -21.96 36.48 11.34
CA TRP A 10 -20.56 36.82 11.09
C TRP A 10 -20.14 38.26 11.45
N SER A 11 -21.02 39.03 12.10
CA SER A 11 -20.60 40.30 12.70
C SER A 11 -19.60 40.05 13.84
N LYS A 12 -18.66 40.98 14.01
CA LYS A 12 -17.70 40.92 15.11
C LYS A 12 -18.45 41.12 16.42
N ASP A 13 -18.34 40.16 17.33
CA ASP A 13 -18.91 40.31 18.65
C ASP A 13 -17.85 40.96 19.57
N TYR A 14 -18.10 42.21 19.93
CA TYR A 14 -17.17 43.03 20.72
C TYR A 14 -17.38 42.90 22.24
N TYR A 15 -18.41 42.17 22.65
CA TYR A 15 -18.74 41.96 24.05
C TYR A 15 -18.16 40.62 24.52
N TRP A 16 -17.32 40.66 25.54
CA TRP A 16 -16.85 39.46 26.21
C TRP A 16 -18.02 38.82 26.97
N ASN A 17 -18.59 37.76 26.40
CA ASN A 17 -19.44 36.82 27.10
C ASN A 17 -18.58 36.07 28.14
N ASN A 18 -18.82 36.29 29.44
CA ASN A 18 -18.07 35.65 30.53
C ASN A 18 -18.52 34.20 30.81
N GLY A 19 -19.39 33.64 29.97
CA GLY A 19 -19.76 32.24 29.95
C GLY A 19 -18.69 31.44 29.22
N ALA A 20 -17.94 30.63 29.98
CA ALA A 20 -16.99 29.71 29.40
C ALA A 20 -17.72 28.71 28.48
N ALA A 21 -17.51 28.83 27.16
CA ALA A 21 -17.94 27.82 26.19
C ALA A 21 -16.78 26.86 25.93
N THR A 22 -16.94 25.60 26.31
CA THR A 22 -15.98 24.55 25.93
C THR A 22 -16.29 24.11 24.50
N VAL A 23 -15.43 24.47 23.56
CA VAL A 23 -15.46 23.90 22.21
C VAL A 23 -14.71 22.56 22.26
N ALA A 24 -15.45 21.46 22.29
CA ALA A 24 -14.86 20.14 22.13
C ALA A 24 -14.52 19.93 20.65
N VAL A 25 -13.23 19.92 20.33
CA VAL A 25 -12.78 19.43 19.02
C VAL A 25 -12.78 17.91 19.10
N SER A 26 -13.70 17.25 18.39
CA SER A 26 -13.70 15.79 18.32
C SER A 26 -12.39 15.33 17.67
N ALA A 27 -11.69 14.41 18.32
CA ALA A 27 -10.59 13.71 17.66
C ALA A 27 -11.12 13.06 16.35
N PRO A 28 -10.29 12.98 15.29
CA PRO A 28 -10.65 12.16 14.13
C PRO A 28 -11.06 10.76 14.60
N PRO A 29 -12.00 10.09 13.91
CA PRO A 29 -12.30 8.69 14.20
C PRO A 29 -10.99 7.90 14.25
N ALA A 30 -10.83 7.02 15.23
CA ALA A 30 -9.72 6.07 15.21
C ALA A 30 -9.77 5.32 13.88
N ALA A 31 -8.63 5.19 13.20
CA ALA A 31 -8.57 4.41 11.98
C ALA A 31 -9.12 3.00 12.24
N SER A 32 -9.93 2.46 11.33
CA SER A 32 -10.42 1.09 11.44
C SER A 32 -9.23 0.13 11.47
N ALA A 33 -9.23 -0.80 12.42
CA ALA A 33 -8.21 -1.84 12.48
C ALA A 33 -8.14 -2.58 11.13
N ASP A 34 -6.92 -2.81 10.62
CA ASP A 34 -6.69 -3.63 9.43
C ASP A 34 -6.39 -5.09 9.85
N PRO A 35 -7.30 -6.04 9.59
CA PRO A 35 -7.13 -7.44 9.96
C PRO A 35 -6.26 -8.24 8.98
N ALA A 36 -5.75 -7.63 7.90
CA ALA A 36 -4.92 -8.31 6.92
C ALA A 36 -3.64 -8.89 7.54
N GLN A 37 -3.17 -10.02 6.98
CA GLN A 37 -1.96 -10.69 7.44
C GLN A 37 -0.72 -9.78 7.31
N TYR A 38 -0.67 -8.93 6.27
CA TYR A 38 0.29 -7.84 6.16
C TYR A 38 -0.44 -6.50 6.00
N ASN A 39 -0.50 -5.74 7.10
CA ASN A 39 -1.18 -4.45 7.24
C ASN A 39 -0.21 -3.29 7.50
N PHE A 40 1.07 -3.58 7.67
CA PHE A 40 2.20 -2.66 7.85
C PHE A 40 2.12 -1.72 9.05
N GLU A 41 1.18 -1.97 9.97
CA GLU A 41 1.05 -1.23 11.24
C GLU A 41 2.23 -1.47 12.20
N ALA A 42 2.99 -2.54 11.96
CA ALA A 42 4.19 -2.91 12.73
C ALA A 42 5.41 -3.12 11.81
N GLY A 43 5.85 -2.04 11.17
CA GLY A 43 7.02 -2.06 10.28
C GLY A 43 6.73 -2.78 8.95
N THR A 44 7.78 -3.25 8.26
CA THR A 44 7.62 -3.87 6.92
C THR A 44 7.12 -5.30 6.97
N GLN A 45 6.99 -5.91 8.16
CA GLN A 45 6.54 -7.30 8.35
C GLN A 45 7.29 -8.33 7.48
N GLY A 46 8.61 -8.13 7.33
CA GLY A 46 9.46 -9.04 6.56
C GLY A 46 9.44 -8.81 5.05
N TRP A 47 8.73 -7.79 4.57
CA TRP A 47 8.79 -7.38 3.16
C TRP A 47 10.13 -6.74 2.82
N ALA A 48 10.62 -7.07 1.64
CA ALA A 48 11.86 -6.60 1.04
C ALA A 48 11.62 -6.28 -0.45
N SER A 49 12.66 -5.77 -1.13
CA SER A 49 12.62 -5.47 -2.56
C SER A 49 13.79 -6.08 -3.31
N SER A 50 13.60 -6.32 -4.61
CA SER A 50 14.65 -6.70 -5.55
C SER A 50 14.40 -6.04 -6.92
N GLY A 51 15.46 -5.75 -7.66
CA GLY A 51 15.42 -5.04 -8.94
C GLY A 51 16.23 -3.74 -8.90
N GLY A 52 16.47 -3.13 -10.06
CA GLY A 52 17.37 -1.98 -10.19
C GLY A 52 16.77 -0.63 -9.79
N MET A 53 15.43 -0.48 -9.78
CA MET A 53 14.80 0.83 -9.57
C MET A 53 14.31 1.09 -8.14
N ILE A 54 14.09 0.04 -7.34
CA ILE A 54 13.61 0.19 -5.96
C ILE A 54 14.80 0.37 -5.03
N ALA A 55 14.87 1.51 -4.36
CA ALA A 55 15.90 1.82 -3.37
C ALA A 55 15.63 1.18 -2.00
N GLY A 56 14.37 0.86 -1.70
CA GLY A 56 13.98 0.18 -0.47
C GLY A 56 12.47 0.16 -0.25
N VAL A 57 12.10 -0.44 0.87
CA VAL A 57 10.73 -0.45 1.38
C VAL A 57 10.71 -0.05 2.85
N SER A 58 9.64 0.60 3.27
CA SER A 58 9.44 1.05 4.66
C SER A 58 7.95 1.11 4.99
N SER A 59 7.59 0.97 6.27
CA SER A 59 6.23 1.31 6.71
C SER A 59 6.06 2.82 6.72
N SER A 60 4.91 3.32 6.27
CA SER A 60 4.66 4.75 6.08
C SER A 60 3.22 5.13 6.41
N THR A 61 3.04 6.32 6.98
CA THR A 61 1.73 6.93 7.25
C THR A 61 1.26 7.89 6.15
N ALA A 62 2.01 8.03 5.06
CA ALA A 62 1.71 8.99 3.99
C ALA A 62 0.50 8.57 3.13
N GLN A 63 0.27 7.27 3.02
CA GLN A 63 -0.88 6.64 2.38
C GLN A 63 -1.25 5.41 3.22
N ALA A 64 -2.53 5.14 3.38
CA ALA A 64 -3.05 3.91 3.98
C ALA A 64 -4.38 3.56 3.30
N PHE A 65 -4.59 2.30 2.95
CA PHE A 65 -5.86 1.79 2.46
C PHE A 65 -6.78 1.47 3.65
N ALA A 66 -6.24 0.77 4.65
CA ALA A 66 -6.86 0.53 5.93
C ALA A 66 -5.85 0.83 7.06
N GLY A 67 -6.33 0.99 8.29
CA GLY A 67 -5.45 1.37 9.40
C GLY A 67 -4.78 2.74 9.20
N THR A 68 -3.52 2.84 9.62
CA THR A 68 -2.72 4.09 9.61
C THR A 68 -1.41 3.97 8.86
N HIS A 69 -1.00 2.77 8.46
CA HIS A 69 0.24 2.53 7.75
C HIS A 69 0.02 1.76 6.45
N SER A 70 0.98 1.87 5.54
CA SER A 70 1.13 0.96 4.40
C SER A 70 2.62 0.72 4.13
N LEU A 71 2.93 -0.26 3.28
CA LEU A 71 4.28 -0.45 2.77
C LEU A 71 4.57 0.56 1.66
N ALA A 72 5.38 1.55 1.96
CA ALA A 72 5.94 2.43 0.96
C ALA A 72 7.04 1.71 0.18
N VAL A 73 6.97 1.78 -1.14
CA VAL A 73 7.94 1.23 -2.10
C VAL A 73 8.66 2.38 -2.79
N GLN A 74 9.91 2.64 -2.40
CA GLN A 74 10.68 3.81 -2.84
C GLN A 74 11.40 3.52 -4.16
N PHE A 75 11.01 4.21 -5.22
CA PHE A 75 11.70 4.20 -6.51
C PHE A 75 12.72 5.34 -6.55
N ALA A 76 13.94 5.03 -6.99
CA ALA A 76 15.01 6.01 -7.21
C ALA A 76 15.97 5.57 -8.34
N GLY A 77 15.42 4.97 -9.40
CA GLY A 77 16.21 4.39 -10.48
C GLY A 77 16.32 5.28 -11.72
N SER A 78 17.37 5.05 -12.51
CA SER A 78 17.73 5.84 -13.69
C SER A 78 17.45 5.14 -15.03
N GLY A 79 16.69 4.04 -15.04
CA GLY A 79 16.42 3.22 -16.23
C GLY A 79 14.98 2.72 -16.33
N ALA A 80 14.78 1.62 -17.05
CA ALA A 80 13.51 0.90 -17.15
C ALA A 80 13.76 -0.53 -16.70
N ASP A 81 12.95 -1.06 -15.79
CA ASP A 81 13.19 -2.39 -15.22
C ASP A 81 11.90 -3.04 -14.71
N THR A 82 12.00 -4.35 -14.47
CA THR A 82 11.02 -5.12 -13.74
C THR A 82 11.55 -5.36 -12.33
N GLN A 83 10.85 -4.85 -11.33
CA GLN A 83 11.23 -4.94 -9.92
C GLN A 83 10.11 -5.58 -9.12
N ILE A 84 10.49 -6.18 -7.99
CA ILE A 84 9.56 -6.87 -7.09
C ILE A 84 9.68 -6.32 -5.68
N VAL A 85 8.55 -6.26 -4.99
CA VAL A 85 8.49 -6.22 -3.52
C VAL A 85 7.82 -7.49 -3.05
N PHE A 86 8.40 -8.12 -2.04
CA PHE A 86 8.02 -9.48 -1.68
C PHE A 86 8.27 -9.78 -0.22
N VAL A 87 7.59 -10.80 0.27
CA VAL A 87 7.88 -11.49 1.52
C VAL A 87 8.29 -12.93 1.20
N SER A 88 9.39 -13.38 1.79
CA SER A 88 9.89 -14.75 1.65
C SER A 88 9.13 -15.70 2.55
N ALA A 89 8.91 -16.93 2.09
CA ALA A 89 8.25 -18.01 2.84
C ALA A 89 6.95 -17.56 3.55
N PRO A 90 6.00 -16.91 2.85
CA PRO A 90 4.76 -16.48 3.47
C PRO A 90 3.94 -17.68 3.96
N PRO A 91 3.14 -17.52 5.03
CA PRO A 91 2.30 -18.59 5.57
C PRO A 91 1.03 -18.83 4.73
N THR A 92 0.96 -18.29 3.51
CA THR A 92 -0.21 -18.38 2.64
C THR A 92 -0.48 -19.83 2.21
N PRO A 93 -1.66 -20.40 2.50
CA PRO A 93 -2.01 -21.75 2.07
C PRO A 93 -2.24 -21.87 0.56
N ALA A 94 -2.05 -23.08 0.03
CA ALA A 94 -2.48 -23.44 -1.33
C ALA A 94 -3.98 -23.20 -1.53
N GLY A 95 -4.39 -22.81 -2.75
CA GLY A 95 -5.79 -22.59 -3.12
C GLY A 95 -6.42 -21.29 -2.60
N LYS A 96 -5.70 -20.48 -1.82
CA LYS A 96 -6.19 -19.18 -1.35
C LYS A 96 -6.03 -18.10 -2.40
N THR A 97 -6.97 -17.16 -2.44
CA THR A 97 -6.83 -15.91 -3.20
C THR A 97 -6.28 -14.85 -2.26
N VAL A 98 -5.10 -14.33 -2.60
CA VAL A 98 -4.50 -13.21 -1.88
C VAL A 98 -4.93 -11.92 -2.55
N THR A 99 -5.45 -10.99 -1.76
CA THR A 99 -5.84 -9.64 -2.17
C THR A 99 -4.76 -8.65 -1.76
N PHE A 100 -4.48 -7.68 -2.61
CA PHE A 100 -3.53 -6.60 -2.42
C PHE A 100 -4.21 -5.28 -2.74
N HIS A 101 -3.85 -4.21 -2.02
CA HIS A 101 -4.20 -2.85 -2.39
C HIS A 101 -2.93 -2.11 -2.79
N VAL A 102 -2.88 -1.63 -4.04
CA VAL A 102 -1.69 -0.95 -4.58
C VAL A 102 -2.05 0.46 -5.01
N TRP A 103 -1.37 1.45 -4.43
CA TRP A 103 -1.48 2.85 -4.81
C TRP A 103 -0.29 3.26 -5.67
N ILE A 104 -0.58 3.87 -6.82
CA ILE A 104 0.44 4.32 -7.78
C ILE A 104 0.22 5.82 -8.02
N PRO A 105 1.23 6.68 -7.85
CA PRO A 105 1.06 8.11 -8.08
C PRO A 105 0.79 8.43 -9.55
N PRO A 106 0.00 9.49 -9.84
CA PRO A 106 -0.12 10.00 -11.20
C PRO A 106 1.25 10.47 -11.70
N GLY A 107 1.52 10.25 -13.00
CA GLY A 107 2.81 10.61 -13.60
C GLY A 107 3.98 9.68 -13.26
N SER A 108 3.73 8.53 -12.63
CA SER A 108 4.75 7.49 -12.48
C SER A 108 5.18 6.90 -13.83
N ALA A 109 6.37 6.29 -13.88
CA ALA A 109 6.81 5.49 -15.02
C ALA A 109 6.32 4.03 -14.97
N VAL A 110 5.41 3.69 -14.04
CA VAL A 110 4.86 2.33 -13.92
C VAL A 110 3.90 2.07 -15.09
N THR A 111 4.19 1.04 -15.87
CA THR A 111 3.40 0.64 -17.04
C THR A 111 2.52 -0.57 -16.80
N ALA A 112 2.79 -1.33 -15.74
CA ALA A 112 1.98 -2.45 -15.29
C ALA A 112 2.33 -2.85 -13.86
N VAL A 113 1.42 -3.58 -13.24
CA VAL A 113 1.60 -4.21 -11.92
C VAL A 113 1.11 -5.66 -11.98
N GLN A 114 1.76 -6.55 -11.24
CA GLN A 114 1.37 -7.95 -11.15
C GLN A 114 1.53 -8.49 -9.71
N PRO A 115 0.44 -8.72 -8.94
CA PRO A 115 0.52 -9.60 -7.79
C PRO A 115 0.96 -11.01 -8.23
N TYR A 116 1.80 -11.65 -7.42
CA TYR A 116 2.31 -12.99 -7.74
C TYR A 116 2.59 -13.82 -6.50
N VAL A 117 2.65 -15.14 -6.71
CA VAL A 117 3.29 -16.11 -5.83
C VAL A 117 4.32 -16.91 -6.61
N GLN A 118 5.36 -17.34 -5.91
CA GLN A 118 6.35 -18.27 -6.44
C GLN A 118 6.50 -19.45 -5.48
N GLN A 119 6.47 -20.67 -6.03
CA GLN A 119 6.76 -21.88 -5.26
C GLN A 119 8.28 -22.10 -5.17
N GLY A 120 8.72 -22.85 -4.16
CA GLY A 120 10.12 -23.27 -4.04
C GLY A 120 10.48 -24.44 -4.96
N ALA A 121 11.66 -25.00 -4.75
CA ALA A 121 12.15 -26.16 -5.51
C ALA A 121 11.15 -27.35 -5.52
N ALA A 122 10.45 -27.60 -4.42
CA ALA A 122 9.43 -28.65 -4.31
C ALA A 122 8.22 -28.42 -5.24
N GLY A 123 7.92 -27.16 -5.59
CA GLY A 123 6.89 -26.78 -6.56
C GLY A 123 7.47 -26.43 -7.92
N GLY A 124 8.72 -26.82 -8.21
CA GLY A 124 9.36 -26.62 -9.51
C GLY A 124 9.64 -25.15 -9.85
N TRP A 125 9.78 -24.28 -8.84
CA TRP A 125 9.97 -22.83 -9.03
C TRP A 125 8.82 -22.14 -9.78
N LEU A 126 7.62 -22.74 -9.78
CA LEU A 126 6.49 -22.23 -10.53
C LEU A 126 6.11 -20.81 -10.07
N TRP A 127 6.08 -19.90 -11.03
CA TRP A 127 5.57 -18.54 -10.89
C TRP A 127 4.10 -18.49 -11.29
N THR A 128 3.27 -17.85 -10.46
CA THR A 128 1.86 -17.59 -10.76
C THR A 128 1.58 -16.14 -10.43
N GLY A 129 1.05 -15.37 -11.38
CA GLY A 129 0.64 -14.01 -11.10
C GLY A 129 -0.43 -13.53 -12.07
N ASP A 130 -0.98 -12.37 -11.77
CA ASP A 130 -2.06 -11.76 -12.52
C ASP A 130 -1.62 -10.38 -13.03
N TRP A 131 -1.30 -10.28 -14.31
CA TRP A 131 -0.70 -9.07 -14.88
C TRP A 131 -1.78 -8.03 -15.21
N GLN A 132 -1.60 -6.80 -14.73
CA GLN A 132 -2.51 -5.68 -14.92
C GLN A 132 -1.79 -4.53 -15.63
N PRO A 133 -2.21 -4.14 -16.85
CA PRO A 133 -1.63 -2.99 -17.55
C PRO A 133 -1.96 -1.69 -16.80
N ALA A 134 -1.14 -0.66 -16.93
CA ALA A 134 -1.45 0.66 -16.36
C ALA A 134 -2.79 1.23 -16.83
N SER A 135 -3.29 0.82 -18.01
CA SER A 135 -4.61 1.21 -18.51
C SER A 135 -5.79 0.56 -17.78
N SER A 136 -5.59 -0.52 -17.02
CA SER A 136 -6.60 -1.10 -16.13
C SER A 136 -6.52 -0.57 -14.71
N LEU A 137 -5.50 0.25 -14.40
CA LEU A 137 -5.27 0.84 -13.09
C LEU A 137 -5.77 2.29 -13.07
N THR A 138 -6.06 2.79 -11.87
CA THR A 138 -6.42 4.18 -11.61
C THR A 138 -5.26 4.86 -10.87
N PRO A 139 -4.42 5.65 -11.55
CA PRO A 139 -3.37 6.42 -10.90
C PRO A 139 -3.95 7.42 -9.88
N GLY A 140 -3.25 7.61 -8.77
CA GLY A 140 -3.69 8.45 -7.65
C GLY A 140 -4.76 7.82 -6.75
N ALA A 141 -5.14 6.56 -7.00
CA ALA A 141 -6.09 5.80 -6.20
C ALA A 141 -5.55 4.40 -5.85
N TRP A 142 -6.19 3.77 -4.86
CA TRP A 142 -5.93 2.37 -4.51
C TRP A 142 -6.53 1.43 -5.55
N ASN A 143 -5.75 0.46 -6.00
CA ASN A 143 -6.15 -0.57 -6.94
C ASN A 143 -6.19 -1.91 -6.20
N THR A 144 -7.34 -2.58 -6.21
CA THR A 144 -7.49 -3.92 -5.64
C THR A 144 -7.06 -4.96 -6.66
N LEU A 145 -6.02 -5.72 -6.33
CA LEU A 145 -5.35 -6.69 -7.18
C LEU A 145 -5.38 -8.05 -6.48
N THR A 146 -5.50 -9.14 -7.23
CA THR A 146 -5.57 -10.49 -6.65
C THR A 146 -4.68 -11.49 -7.36
N VAL A 147 -4.12 -12.44 -6.62
CA VAL A 147 -3.53 -13.65 -7.20
C VAL A 147 -4.05 -14.86 -6.43
N THR A 148 -4.40 -15.92 -7.16
CA THR A 148 -4.80 -17.20 -6.54
C THR A 148 -3.60 -18.13 -6.47
N VAL A 149 -3.27 -18.57 -5.25
CA VAL A 149 -2.26 -19.61 -5.03
C VAL A 149 -2.78 -20.90 -5.66
N PRO A 150 -2.00 -21.59 -6.52
CA PRO A 150 -2.42 -22.86 -7.09
C PRO A 150 -2.90 -23.83 -6.00
N ALA A 151 -4.02 -24.53 -6.24
CA ALA A 151 -4.61 -25.44 -5.25
C ALA A 151 -3.69 -26.62 -4.88
N ASN A 152 -2.77 -26.97 -5.78
CA ASN A 152 -1.75 -27.99 -5.60
C ASN A 152 -0.35 -27.41 -5.30
N ALA A 153 -0.25 -26.15 -4.89
CA ALA A 153 1.03 -25.52 -4.62
C ALA A 153 1.78 -26.23 -3.48
N ALA A 154 3.07 -26.47 -3.67
CA ALA A 154 3.96 -26.89 -2.61
C ALA A 154 4.14 -25.73 -1.62
N THR A 155 3.83 -25.98 -0.34
CA THR A 155 4.01 -25.02 0.76
C THR A 155 5.16 -25.45 1.68
N PRO A 156 5.92 -24.52 2.29
CA PRO A 156 5.78 -23.07 2.16
C PRO A 156 6.11 -22.57 0.75
N LEU A 157 5.43 -21.50 0.34
CA LEU A 157 5.79 -20.80 -0.90
C LEU A 157 7.23 -20.27 -0.79
N TYR A 158 7.89 -20.03 -1.91
CA TYR A 158 9.19 -19.35 -1.89
C TYR A 158 9.01 -17.86 -1.60
N GLN A 159 8.06 -17.21 -2.26
CA GLN A 159 7.71 -15.81 -2.02
C GLN A 159 6.29 -15.47 -2.51
N LEU A 160 5.73 -14.40 -1.94
CA LEU A 160 4.51 -13.70 -2.35
C LEU A 160 4.88 -12.23 -2.53
N GLY A 161 4.36 -11.56 -3.55
CA GLY A 161 4.72 -10.17 -3.76
C GLY A 161 3.95 -9.46 -4.86
N VAL A 162 4.43 -8.26 -5.17
CA VAL A 162 3.96 -7.43 -6.27
C VAL A 162 5.15 -7.11 -7.17
N GLN A 163 4.99 -7.34 -8.46
CA GLN A 163 5.92 -6.93 -9.50
C GLN A 163 5.47 -5.62 -10.12
N PHE A 164 6.38 -4.66 -10.25
CA PHE A 164 6.18 -3.39 -10.93
C PHE A 164 7.02 -3.34 -12.19
N PHE A 165 6.39 -2.98 -13.31
CA PHE A 165 7.07 -2.78 -14.59
C PHE A 165 7.21 -1.29 -14.83
N THR A 166 8.42 -0.82 -15.13
CA THR A 166 8.67 0.58 -15.52
C THR A 166 9.29 0.65 -16.92
N ASN A 167 9.03 1.76 -17.62
CA ASN A 167 9.58 1.98 -18.97
C ASN A 167 10.52 3.19 -19.08
N ALA A 168 10.75 3.91 -17.98
CA ALA A 168 11.54 5.12 -17.96
C ALA A 168 12.12 5.40 -16.56
N PRO A 169 13.19 6.22 -16.48
CA PRO A 169 13.74 6.70 -15.21
C PRO A 169 12.64 7.35 -14.37
N TRP A 170 12.59 7.01 -13.09
CA TRP A 170 11.57 7.57 -12.20
C TRP A 170 11.99 7.51 -10.74
N SER A 171 11.64 8.57 -10.03
CA SER A 171 11.75 8.67 -8.57
C SER A 171 10.40 9.02 -7.98
N GLY A 172 10.01 8.30 -6.95
CA GLY A 172 8.70 8.44 -6.34
C GLY A 172 8.38 7.26 -5.44
N THR A 173 7.15 7.17 -4.97
CA THR A 173 6.74 6.12 -4.04
C THR A 173 5.41 5.55 -4.47
N CYS A 174 5.37 4.23 -4.66
CA CYS A 174 4.13 3.47 -4.70
C CYS A 174 3.86 2.92 -3.30
N TYR A 175 2.63 2.52 -3.01
CA TYR A 175 2.28 1.92 -1.72
C TYR A 175 1.56 0.59 -1.92
N VAL A 176 1.84 -0.37 -1.04
CA VAL A 176 1.14 -1.66 -0.96
C VAL A 176 0.55 -1.79 0.43
N ASP A 177 -0.71 -2.21 0.53
CA ASP A 177 -1.41 -2.30 1.80
C ASP A 177 -2.42 -3.45 1.85
N SER A 178 -2.84 -3.79 3.07
CA SER A 178 -3.89 -4.75 3.42
C SER A 178 -3.79 -6.04 2.58
N VAL A 179 -2.62 -6.69 2.63
CA VAL A 179 -2.36 -7.93 1.90
C VAL A 179 -2.85 -9.11 2.72
N GLY A 180 -3.90 -9.79 2.23
CA GLY A 180 -4.54 -10.86 3.00
C GLY A 180 -5.37 -11.86 2.21
N TRP A 181 -5.78 -12.93 2.90
CA TRP A 181 -6.53 -14.09 2.39
C TRP A 181 -7.39 -14.78 3.46
#